data_AF-A0A9D6PLR4-F1
#
_entry.id   AF-A0A9D6PLR4-F1
#
_cell.length_a   1.000
_cell.length_b   1.000
_cell.length_c   1.000
_cell.angle_alpha   90.00
_cell.angle_beta   90.00
_cell.angle_gamma   90.00
#
_symmetry.space_group_name_H-M   'P 1'
#
loop_
_entity.id
_entity.type
_entity.pdbx_description
1 polymer ?
#
loop_
_entity_poly.entity_id
_entity_poly.type
_entity_poly.pdbx_seq_one_letter_code
_entity_poly.pdbx_strand_id
1 'polypeptide(L)'
;MGFFPAIGIICGFFALESLSGWAYQRSPKLLVSNDKIDRAFQSAEDSRALHDSGTAFWAGPIWVVSPKEIDQSLWKMKIASGVSFLSRKLSPVPLHPFVELRPIESAEGQFSGITMALDPQSEDPFRALFHELTHLYLLWALIPGFPVDCHRWFNEGMAEELAGQILEDYSGRWMNDLVLDSAVVTFDQLSPAFSWDNSFVELQGRHAFHKFLEKYEWEGVRRVISGLRQGRPFRSVFMLEFGVPVELFQSECLCDFVKSKVLSRIPRKLIVGKLRWLAGNRPPSEVLPLIRKSEILLGKIQELESLEREIYEKKIRQCLSIKHPNEALFWLSQIRRRHNHTSLVSLSKEVKDTAQFCENEIPRVQQFRERIYGFPHITAFILGYGLLSMYRRLRTAVKKWAWKAWHPDKESGLGFRWGMVAIFCLGWQWFIRFLLISGIPYYLGYALWGHCGGP
;
A
#
# COMPACT_ATOMS: atom_id res chain seq x y z
N MET A 1 -11.72 12.85 -22.81
CA MET A 1 -12.34 12.17 -21.64
C MET A 1 -11.40 12.00 -20.44
N GLY A 2 -10.07 11.92 -20.61
CA GLY A 2 -9.12 11.74 -19.49
C GLY A 2 -8.66 13.01 -18.74
N PHE A 3 -9.15 14.21 -19.08
CA PHE A 3 -8.64 15.47 -18.52
C PHE A 3 -8.88 15.61 -17.01
N PHE A 4 -10.11 15.41 -16.55
CA PHE A 4 -10.45 15.50 -15.13
C PHE A 4 -9.83 14.37 -14.27
N PRO A 5 -9.80 13.09 -14.72
CA PRO A 5 -9.05 12.05 -14.01
C PRO A 5 -7.55 12.38 -13.87
N ALA A 6 -6.92 12.89 -14.94
CA ALA A 6 -5.51 13.27 -14.91
C ALA A 6 -5.27 14.44 -13.95
N ILE A 7 -6.15 15.45 -13.92
CA ILE A 7 -6.08 16.53 -12.91
C ILE A 7 -6.25 15.97 -11.50
N GLY A 8 -7.18 15.03 -11.28
CA GLY A 8 -7.35 14.38 -9.98
C GLY A 8 -6.07 13.70 -9.50
N ILE A 9 -5.43 12.94 -10.37
CA ILE A 9 -4.15 12.28 -10.08
C ILE A 9 -3.05 13.31 -9.79
N ILE A 10 -2.92 14.33 -10.63
CA ILE A 10 -1.89 15.38 -10.48
C ILE A 10 -2.11 16.16 -9.17
N CYS A 11 -3.35 16.59 -8.89
CA CYS A 11 -3.68 17.30 -7.66
C CYS A 11 -3.45 16.43 -6.43
N GLY A 12 -3.83 15.14 -6.46
CA GLY A 12 -3.53 14.19 -5.39
C GLY A 12 -2.02 14.05 -5.17
N PHE A 13 -1.22 13.98 -6.25
CA PHE A 13 0.23 13.93 -6.15
C PHE A 13 0.85 15.15 -5.45
N PHE A 14 0.22 16.33 -5.58
CA PHE A 14 0.65 17.54 -4.89
C PHE A 14 -0.07 17.79 -3.56
N ALA A 15 -0.74 16.78 -2.99
CA ALA A 15 -1.54 16.89 -1.77
C ALA A 15 -2.62 18.00 -1.82
N LEU A 16 -3.11 18.33 -3.02
CA LEU A 16 -4.21 19.27 -3.25
C LEU A 16 -5.55 18.52 -3.20
N GLU A 17 -5.84 17.90 -2.06
CA GLU A 17 -6.89 16.87 -1.94
C GLU A 17 -8.30 17.40 -2.29
N SER A 18 -8.61 18.65 -1.92
CA SER A 18 -9.86 19.31 -2.31
C SER A 18 -10.02 19.46 -3.84
N LEU A 19 -8.93 19.77 -4.54
CA LEU A 19 -8.91 19.89 -6.00
C LEU A 19 -8.92 18.51 -6.68
N SER A 20 -8.26 17.53 -6.04
CA SER A 20 -8.29 16.13 -6.45
C SER A 20 -9.72 15.56 -6.42
N GLY A 21 -10.41 15.70 -5.28
CA GLY A 21 -11.80 15.27 -5.12
C GLY A 21 -12.75 15.99 -6.09
N TRP A 22 -12.59 17.29 -6.27
CA TRP A 22 -13.37 18.06 -7.26
C TRP A 22 -13.14 17.58 -8.70
N ALA A 23 -11.90 17.27 -9.07
CA ALA A 23 -11.57 16.76 -10.39
C ALA A 23 -12.13 15.34 -10.59
N TYR A 24 -12.10 14.49 -9.56
CA TYR A 24 -12.73 13.17 -9.60
C TYR A 24 -14.26 13.25 -9.72
N GLN A 25 -14.93 14.18 -9.03
CA GLN A 25 -16.38 14.40 -9.21
C GLN A 25 -16.78 14.77 -10.64
N ARG A 26 -15.88 15.43 -11.39
CA ARG A 26 -16.10 15.82 -12.79
C ARG A 26 -15.56 14.82 -13.79
N SER A 27 -14.97 13.73 -13.31
CA SER A 27 -14.49 12.64 -14.14
C SER A 27 -15.67 11.79 -14.63
N PRO A 28 -15.61 11.23 -15.85
CA PRO A 28 -16.60 10.26 -16.30
C PRO A 28 -16.66 9.09 -15.30
N LYS A 29 -17.87 8.72 -14.87
CA LYS A 29 -18.09 7.64 -13.87
C LYS A 29 -17.54 6.29 -14.32
N LEU A 30 -17.41 6.07 -15.63
CA LEU A 30 -16.76 4.88 -16.21
C LEU A 30 -15.24 4.83 -15.94
N LEU A 31 -14.62 5.94 -15.52
CA LEU A 31 -13.18 6.04 -15.23
C LEU A 31 -12.89 6.22 -13.74
N VAL A 32 -13.85 6.70 -12.95
CA VAL A 32 -13.71 6.94 -11.52
C VAL A 32 -15.04 6.57 -10.84
N SER A 33 -15.03 5.55 -9.98
CA SER A 33 -16.22 5.12 -9.23
C SER A 33 -16.60 6.14 -8.17
N ASN A 34 -17.88 6.17 -7.76
CA ASN A 34 -18.33 6.98 -6.63
C ASN A 34 -17.56 6.61 -5.36
N ASP A 35 -17.31 5.33 -5.11
CA ASP A 35 -16.51 4.87 -3.96
C ASP A 35 -15.11 5.46 -3.94
N LYS A 36 -14.50 5.71 -5.12
CA LYS A 36 -13.18 6.35 -5.19
C LYS A 36 -13.25 7.85 -4.90
N ILE A 37 -14.36 8.49 -5.26
CA ILE A 37 -14.63 9.89 -4.93
C ILE A 37 -14.86 10.03 -3.42
N ASP A 38 -15.76 9.22 -2.86
CA ASP A 38 -16.13 9.26 -1.44
C ASP A 38 -14.92 8.98 -0.55
N ARG A 39 -14.10 7.97 -0.89
CA ARG A 39 -12.83 7.70 -0.19
C ARG A 39 -11.84 8.86 -0.26
N ALA A 40 -11.76 9.56 -1.39
CA ALA A 40 -10.89 10.73 -1.51
C ALA A 40 -11.37 11.90 -0.64
N PHE A 41 -12.68 12.10 -0.50
CA PHE A 41 -13.22 13.10 0.42
C PHE A 41 -13.03 12.71 1.88
N GLN A 42 -13.36 11.47 2.25
CA GLN A 42 -13.17 10.98 3.61
C GLN A 42 -11.71 11.08 4.05
N SER A 43 -10.78 10.63 3.20
CA SER A 43 -9.35 10.76 3.47
C SER A 43 -8.92 12.21 3.71
N ALA A 44 -9.49 13.17 2.99
CA ALA A 44 -9.19 14.59 3.15
C ALA A 44 -9.79 15.19 4.43
N GLU A 45 -10.98 14.74 4.83
CA GLU A 45 -11.59 15.12 6.10
C GLU A 45 -10.80 14.55 7.28
N ASP A 46 -10.40 13.28 7.21
CA ASP A 46 -9.61 12.61 8.23
C ASP A 46 -8.22 13.26 8.39
N SER A 47 -7.58 13.61 7.26
CA SER A 47 -6.32 14.36 7.29
C SER A 47 -6.52 15.72 7.96
N ARG A 48 -7.52 16.52 7.56
CA ARG A 48 -7.78 17.83 8.21
C ARG A 48 -8.05 17.69 9.70
N ALA A 49 -8.89 16.75 10.10
CA ALA A 49 -9.20 16.50 11.50
C ALA A 49 -7.94 16.14 12.30
N LEU A 50 -7.04 15.33 11.72
CA LEU A 50 -5.74 15.00 12.30
C LEU A 50 -4.84 16.25 12.44
N HIS A 51 -4.75 17.10 11.42
CA HIS A 51 -3.94 18.32 11.48
C HIS A 51 -4.48 19.36 12.46
N ASP A 52 -5.81 19.45 12.62
CA ASP A 52 -6.46 20.40 13.53
C ASP A 52 -6.34 19.98 15.01
N SER A 53 -6.44 18.68 15.29
CA SER A 53 -6.56 18.16 16.66
C SER A 53 -5.33 17.42 17.18
N GLY A 54 -4.48 16.94 16.27
CA GLY A 54 -3.32 16.12 16.54
C GLY A 54 -2.10 16.90 17.00
N THR A 55 -0.98 16.21 16.94
CA THR A 55 0.34 16.71 17.32
C THR A 55 1.33 16.33 16.26
N ALA A 56 2.24 17.24 15.95
CA ALA A 56 3.25 17.02 14.93
C ALA A 56 4.65 16.97 15.54
N PHE A 57 5.50 16.11 14.99
CA PHE A 57 6.87 15.93 15.45
C PHE A 57 7.81 15.47 14.35
N TRP A 58 9.10 15.75 14.54
CA TRP A 58 10.17 15.21 13.70
C TRP A 58 10.65 13.86 14.21
N ALA A 59 10.81 12.91 13.30
CA ALA A 59 11.42 11.61 13.52
C ALA A 59 12.59 11.43 12.53
N GLY A 60 13.76 11.95 12.91
CA GLY A 60 14.85 12.16 11.94
C GLY A 60 14.42 13.20 10.89
N PRO A 61 14.56 12.92 9.58
CA PRO A 61 14.19 13.85 8.52
C PRO A 61 12.70 13.76 8.11
N ILE A 62 11.90 12.91 8.77
CA ILE A 62 10.47 12.72 8.47
C ILE A 62 9.64 13.58 9.42
N TRP A 63 8.71 14.36 8.85
CA TRP A 63 7.68 15.06 9.61
C TRP A 63 6.46 14.17 9.76
N VAL A 64 6.04 13.95 11.01
CA VAL A 64 4.95 13.06 11.38
C VAL A 64 3.84 13.85 12.06
N VAL A 65 2.59 13.59 11.70
CA VAL A 65 1.40 14.08 12.41
C VAL A 65 0.65 12.88 12.97
N SER A 66 0.33 12.92 14.26
CA SER A 66 -0.34 11.84 14.97
C SER A 66 -1.44 12.34 15.90
N PRO A 67 -2.41 11.48 16.27
CA PRO A 67 -3.28 11.69 17.41
C PRO A 67 -2.46 11.85 18.69
N LYS A 68 -3.03 12.52 19.69
CA LYS A 68 -2.35 12.81 20.96
C LYS A 68 -2.12 11.57 21.81
N GLU A 69 -2.89 10.53 21.55
CA GLU A 69 -2.93 9.26 22.28
C GLU A 69 -1.80 8.31 21.84
N ILE A 70 -1.13 8.59 20.73
CA ILE A 70 -0.04 7.77 20.20
C ILE A 70 1.26 8.03 20.97
N ASP A 71 1.98 6.95 21.31
CA ASP A 71 3.33 7.04 21.89
C ASP A 71 4.34 7.58 20.85
N GLN A 72 4.50 8.90 20.84
CA GLN A 72 5.41 9.59 19.93
C GLN A 72 6.88 9.18 20.12
N SER A 73 7.28 8.75 21.32
CA SER A 73 8.67 8.40 21.60
C SER A 73 9.03 7.10 20.89
N LEU A 74 8.13 6.11 20.96
CA LEU A 74 8.28 4.86 20.22
C LEU A 74 8.33 5.10 18.71
N TRP A 75 7.40 5.89 18.17
CA TRP A 75 7.34 6.19 16.74
C TRP A 75 8.57 6.96 16.25
N LYS A 76 9.05 7.95 17.00
CA LYS A 76 10.28 8.69 16.69
C LYS A 76 11.48 7.76 16.58
N MET A 77 11.67 6.90 17.57
CA MET A 77 12.77 5.93 17.61
C MET A 77 12.69 4.95 16.43
N LYS A 78 11.51 4.37 16.18
CA LYS A 78 11.31 3.38 15.12
C LYS A 78 11.53 3.99 13.73
N ILE A 79 10.92 5.13 13.43
CA ILE A 79 11.11 5.83 12.16
C ILE A 79 12.57 6.21 11.96
N ALA A 80 13.22 6.83 12.96
CA ALA A 80 14.62 7.25 12.82
C ALA A 80 15.57 6.06 12.57
N SER A 81 15.35 4.93 13.26
CA SER A 81 16.10 3.69 13.04
C SER A 81 15.90 3.15 11.63
N GLY A 82 14.64 3.03 11.18
CA GLY A 82 14.31 2.52 9.85
C GLY A 82 14.86 3.42 8.73
N VAL A 83 14.73 4.73 8.86
CA VAL A 83 15.31 5.72 7.92
C VAL A 83 16.83 5.57 7.82
N SER A 84 17.51 5.45 8.95
CA SER A 84 18.96 5.23 8.99
C SER A 84 19.36 3.91 8.34
N PHE A 85 18.58 2.85 8.59
CA PHE A 85 18.77 1.56 7.95
C PHE A 85 18.60 1.63 6.43
N LEU A 86 17.49 2.17 5.94
CA LEU A 86 17.18 2.29 4.51
C LEU A 86 18.19 3.19 3.80
N SER A 87 18.58 4.31 4.39
CA SER A 87 19.59 5.21 3.83
C SER A 87 20.95 4.52 3.63
N ARG A 88 21.35 3.63 4.54
CA ARG A 88 22.58 2.84 4.39
C ARG A 88 22.48 1.76 3.31
N LYS A 89 21.29 1.22 3.08
CA LYS A 89 21.06 0.13 2.11
C LYS A 89 20.81 0.62 0.68
N LEU A 90 19.94 1.62 0.53
CA LEU A 90 19.42 2.08 -0.77
C LEU A 90 19.89 3.48 -1.18
N SER A 91 20.76 4.11 -0.37
CA SER A 91 21.20 5.51 -0.46
C SER A 91 20.20 6.50 0.15
N PRO A 92 20.66 7.66 0.64
CA PRO A 92 19.77 8.70 1.15
C PRO A 92 18.89 9.29 0.04
N VAL A 93 17.70 9.72 0.43
CA VAL A 93 16.73 10.36 -0.48
C VAL A 93 16.74 11.88 -0.30
N PRO A 94 16.53 12.65 -1.38
CA PRO A 94 16.49 14.12 -1.28
C PRO A 94 15.17 14.64 -0.71
N LEU A 95 14.10 13.85 -0.76
CA LEU A 95 12.78 14.22 -0.26
C LEU A 95 12.19 13.07 0.56
N HIS A 96 11.89 13.38 1.81
CA HIS A 96 11.19 12.50 2.73
C HIS A 96 9.69 12.78 2.68
N PRO A 97 8.84 11.76 2.92
CA PRO A 97 7.41 11.95 2.92
C PRO A 97 6.96 12.60 4.23
N PHE A 98 5.78 13.22 4.18
CA PHE A 98 4.99 13.51 5.37
C PHE A 98 4.29 12.24 5.82
N VAL A 99 4.36 11.89 7.11
CA VAL A 99 3.66 10.71 7.63
C VAL A 99 2.45 11.15 8.46
N GLU A 100 1.28 10.63 8.13
CA GLU A 100 0.05 10.83 8.87
C GLU A 100 -0.37 9.52 9.54
N LEU A 101 -0.50 9.54 10.86
CA LEU A 101 -1.01 8.40 11.61
C LEU A 101 -2.51 8.57 11.79
N ARG A 102 -3.32 7.91 10.98
CA ARG A 102 -4.79 8.01 11.04
C ARG A 102 -5.45 6.72 10.56
N PRO A 103 -6.67 6.42 11.01
CA PRO A 103 -7.44 5.30 10.48
C PRO A 103 -7.49 5.37 8.95
N ILE A 104 -7.19 4.25 8.31
CA ILE A 104 -7.30 4.05 6.87
C ILE A 104 -7.92 2.68 6.61
N GLU A 105 -8.64 2.52 5.50
CA GLU A 105 -9.31 1.25 5.19
C GLU A 105 -8.33 0.11 4.86
N SER A 106 -7.09 0.43 4.46
CA SER A 106 -6.05 -0.55 4.12
C SER A 106 -5.06 -0.74 5.25
N ALA A 107 -4.73 -1.99 5.56
CA ALA A 107 -3.66 -2.32 6.51
C ALA A 107 -2.25 -2.07 5.95
N GLU A 108 -2.10 -1.90 4.64
CA GLU A 108 -0.80 -1.79 3.94
C GLU A 108 -0.25 -0.34 3.93
N GLY A 109 -1.02 0.64 4.40
CA GLY A 109 -0.66 2.05 4.25
C GLY A 109 -1.15 2.63 2.91
N GLN A 110 -1.05 3.95 2.77
CA GLN A 110 -1.44 4.64 1.54
C GLN A 110 -0.52 5.82 1.23
N PHE A 111 0.04 5.85 0.01
CA PHE A 111 0.70 7.05 -0.51
C PHE A 111 -0.29 7.97 -1.24
N SER A 112 -0.26 9.25 -0.87
CA SER A 112 -0.95 10.36 -1.54
C SER A 112 0.09 11.46 -1.82
N GLY A 113 0.75 11.37 -2.98
CA GLY A 113 1.81 12.30 -3.35
C GLY A 113 3.05 12.18 -2.47
N ILE A 114 3.34 13.22 -1.70
CA ILE A 114 4.43 13.24 -0.71
C ILE A 114 3.96 12.82 0.69
N THR A 115 2.67 12.51 0.87
CA THR A 115 2.12 12.08 2.15
C THR A 115 1.95 10.56 2.17
N MET A 116 2.32 9.94 3.27
CA MET A 116 2.09 8.54 3.60
C MET A 116 1.13 8.47 4.78
N ALA A 117 -0.04 7.88 4.59
CA ALA A 117 -1.01 7.62 5.64
C ALA A 117 -0.86 6.18 6.15
N LEU A 118 -0.90 6.00 7.46
CA LEU A 118 -0.78 4.71 8.14
C LEU A 118 -1.80 4.64 9.26
N ASP A 119 -2.45 3.49 9.43
CA ASP A 119 -3.30 3.25 10.59
C ASP A 119 -2.43 2.80 11.78
N PRO A 120 -2.26 3.64 12.83
CA PRO A 120 -1.47 3.26 14.00
C PRO A 120 -2.12 2.17 14.85
N GLN A 121 -3.41 1.85 14.62
CA GLN A 121 -4.15 0.79 15.29
C GLN A 121 -4.22 -0.50 14.47
N SER A 122 -3.65 -0.52 13.26
CA SER A 122 -3.50 -1.74 12.47
C SER A 122 -2.68 -2.79 13.21
N GLU A 123 -2.74 -4.04 12.75
CA GLU A 123 -2.07 -5.15 13.43
C GLU A 123 -0.53 -5.05 13.40
N ASP A 124 0.03 -4.43 12.35
CA ASP A 124 1.48 -4.29 12.15
C ASP A 124 1.86 -2.94 11.49
N PRO A 125 1.63 -1.81 12.19
CA PRO A 125 1.75 -0.47 11.61
C PRO A 125 3.20 -0.13 11.24
N PHE A 126 4.17 -0.70 11.97
CA PHE A 126 5.59 -0.47 11.68
C PHE A 126 6.06 -1.26 10.46
N ARG A 127 5.51 -2.45 10.20
CA ARG A 127 5.83 -3.16 8.96
C ARG A 127 5.30 -2.40 7.75
N ALA A 128 4.04 -1.95 7.79
CA ALA A 128 3.46 -1.12 6.74
C ALA A 128 4.30 0.14 6.50
N LEU A 129 4.70 0.85 7.58
CA LEU A 129 5.60 2.00 7.50
C LEU A 129 6.90 1.67 6.75
N PHE A 130 7.61 0.60 7.13
CA PHE A 130 8.91 0.30 6.55
C PHE A 130 8.81 -0.30 5.14
N HIS A 131 7.72 -1.02 4.85
CA HIS A 131 7.38 -1.47 3.51
C HIS A 131 7.24 -0.27 2.57
N GLU A 132 6.36 0.68 2.93
CA GLU A 132 6.09 1.87 2.12
C GLU A 132 7.30 2.81 2.03
N LEU A 133 8.06 2.98 3.12
CA LEU A 133 9.32 3.72 3.06
C LEU A 133 10.32 3.07 2.11
N THR A 134 10.38 1.74 2.02
CA THR A 134 11.28 1.06 1.08
C THR A 134 10.94 1.41 -0.37
N HIS A 135 9.64 1.43 -0.72
CA HIS A 135 9.20 1.87 -2.05
C HIS A 135 9.70 3.27 -2.40
N LEU A 136 9.60 4.21 -1.45
CA LEU A 136 10.11 5.57 -1.66
C LEU A 136 11.63 5.60 -1.90
N TYR A 137 12.40 4.88 -1.09
CA TYR A 137 13.86 4.83 -1.24
C TYR A 137 14.26 4.18 -2.57
N LEU A 138 13.57 3.11 -2.95
CA LEU A 138 13.81 2.46 -4.23
C LEU A 138 13.45 3.38 -5.40
N LEU A 139 12.31 4.09 -5.34
CA LEU A 139 11.92 5.08 -6.35
C LEU A 139 13.04 6.11 -6.58
N TRP A 140 13.56 6.70 -5.50
CA TRP A 140 14.66 7.67 -5.59
C TRP A 140 15.95 7.05 -6.10
N ALA A 141 16.26 5.83 -5.71
CA ALA A 141 17.40 5.09 -6.23
C ALA A 141 17.30 4.86 -7.74
N LEU A 142 16.09 4.79 -8.31
CA LEU A 142 15.85 4.50 -9.73
C LEU A 142 15.75 5.75 -10.64
N ILE A 143 15.74 6.97 -10.11
CA ILE A 143 15.74 8.23 -10.91
C ILE A 143 17.19 8.53 -11.38
N PRO A 144 17.49 8.90 -12.66
CA PRO A 144 16.64 9.67 -13.60
C PRO A 144 16.52 9.13 -15.06
N GLY A 145 15.28 9.03 -15.59
CA GLY A 145 15.02 8.79 -17.03
C GLY A 145 13.76 8.00 -17.45
N PHE A 146 13.07 7.34 -16.50
CA PHE A 146 11.82 6.51 -16.56
C PHE A 146 11.16 6.15 -17.92
N PRO A 147 10.69 4.90 -18.13
CA PRO A 147 10.34 3.92 -17.10
C PRO A 147 11.37 2.80 -16.95
N VAL A 148 11.53 2.30 -15.73
CA VAL A 148 12.16 1.00 -15.53
C VAL A 148 11.12 0.01 -15.10
N ASP A 149 11.00 -1.06 -15.87
CA ASP A 149 10.19 -2.24 -15.60
C ASP A 149 10.75 -2.99 -14.38
N CYS A 150 10.69 -2.39 -13.19
CA CYS A 150 11.13 -3.05 -11.97
C CYS A 150 10.15 -4.19 -11.68
N HIS A 151 10.62 -5.41 -11.79
CA HIS A 151 9.76 -6.57 -11.62
C HIS A 151 9.16 -6.58 -10.21
N ARG A 152 7.85 -6.82 -10.11
CA ARG A 152 7.13 -6.69 -8.84
C ARG A 152 7.65 -7.60 -7.71
N TRP A 153 8.16 -8.80 -8.01
CA TRP A 153 8.80 -9.66 -7.00
C TRP A 153 10.04 -9.02 -6.38
N PHE A 154 10.78 -8.23 -7.15
CA PHE A 154 11.97 -7.53 -6.68
C PHE A 154 11.57 -6.30 -5.87
N ASN A 155 10.58 -5.54 -6.34
CA ASN A 155 10.10 -4.34 -5.65
C ASN A 155 9.42 -4.68 -4.32
N GLU A 156 8.30 -5.42 -4.36
CA GLU A 156 7.51 -5.79 -3.19
C GLU A 156 8.28 -6.75 -2.28
N GLY A 157 9.05 -7.67 -2.88
CA GLY A 157 9.89 -8.59 -2.12
C GLY A 157 11.01 -7.89 -1.36
N MET A 158 11.60 -6.83 -1.93
CA MET A 158 12.56 -5.98 -1.21
C MET A 158 11.86 -5.22 -0.09
N ALA A 159 10.71 -4.60 -0.34
CA ALA A 159 9.95 -3.87 0.67
C ALA A 159 9.64 -4.75 1.88
N GLU A 160 9.12 -5.95 1.64
CA GLU A 160 8.82 -6.94 2.69
C GLU A 160 10.08 -7.46 3.41
N GLU A 161 11.16 -7.72 2.67
CA GLU A 161 12.40 -8.22 3.25
C GLU A 161 13.07 -7.15 4.15
N LEU A 162 13.14 -5.90 3.70
CA LEU A 162 13.74 -4.82 4.48
C LEU A 162 12.89 -4.43 5.68
N ALA A 163 11.56 -4.41 5.54
CA ALA A 163 10.67 -4.27 6.69
C ALA A 163 10.93 -5.38 7.72
N GLY A 164 11.10 -6.62 7.26
CA GLY A 164 11.50 -7.75 8.11
C GLY A 164 12.87 -7.57 8.79
N GLN A 165 13.88 -6.98 8.12
CA GLN A 165 15.21 -6.72 8.72
C GLN A 165 15.13 -5.67 9.80
N ILE A 166 14.39 -4.60 9.56
CA ILE A 166 14.24 -3.50 10.51
C ILE A 166 13.48 -3.95 11.76
N LEU A 167 12.52 -4.85 11.60
CA LEU A 167 11.71 -5.40 12.68
C LEU A 167 12.29 -6.66 13.34
N GLU A 168 13.44 -7.14 12.88
CA GLU A 168 14.10 -8.37 13.37
C GLU A 168 13.21 -9.63 13.28
N ASP A 169 12.33 -9.68 12.27
CA ASP A 169 11.29 -10.71 12.07
C ASP A 169 11.83 -12.05 11.49
N TYR A 170 13.15 -12.20 11.37
CA TYR A 170 13.78 -13.37 10.72
C TYR A 170 13.65 -14.66 11.51
N SER A 171 13.50 -14.58 12.83
CA SER A 171 13.35 -15.75 13.71
C SER A 171 11.89 -16.18 13.90
N GLY A 172 10.93 -15.34 13.49
CA GLY A 172 9.51 -15.51 13.79
C GLY A 172 8.65 -15.82 12.56
N ARG A 173 8.04 -14.78 11.97
CA ARG A 173 6.98 -14.90 10.96
C ARG A 173 7.45 -15.65 9.74
N TRP A 174 8.58 -15.19 9.18
CA TRP A 174 9.17 -15.76 7.98
C TRP A 174 9.34 -17.28 8.09
N MET A 175 9.94 -17.77 9.16
CA MET A 175 10.22 -19.20 9.32
C MET A 175 8.96 -20.05 9.45
N ASN A 176 7.85 -19.48 9.92
CA ASN A 176 6.62 -20.21 10.24
C ASN A 176 5.53 -20.06 9.19
N ASP A 177 5.64 -19.12 8.26
CA ASP A 177 4.64 -18.93 7.21
C ASP A 177 4.41 -20.20 6.37
N LEU A 178 3.13 -20.40 6.03
CA LEU A 178 2.61 -21.55 5.30
C LEU A 178 1.71 -21.07 4.16
N VAL A 179 1.82 -21.72 3.00
CA VAL A 179 1.10 -21.38 1.78
C VAL A 179 0.40 -22.59 1.22
N LEU A 180 -0.72 -22.34 0.55
CA LEU A 180 -1.50 -23.36 -0.12
C LEU A 180 -0.96 -23.59 -1.53
N ASP A 181 -1.03 -24.83 -2.02
CA ASP A 181 -0.56 -25.18 -3.37
C ASP A 181 -1.16 -24.26 -4.46
N SER A 182 -2.44 -23.93 -4.34
CA SER A 182 -3.16 -23.08 -5.28
C SER A 182 -2.74 -21.60 -5.25
N ALA A 183 -1.95 -21.18 -4.26
CA ALA A 183 -1.51 -19.79 -4.10
C ALA A 183 -0.09 -19.55 -4.64
N VAL A 184 0.61 -20.61 -5.06
CA VAL A 184 1.94 -20.48 -5.68
C VAL A 184 1.78 -19.98 -7.11
N VAL A 185 2.49 -18.92 -7.48
CA VAL A 185 2.42 -18.31 -8.80
C VAL A 185 3.81 -18.12 -9.40
N THR A 186 3.93 -17.93 -10.71
CA THR A 186 5.21 -17.54 -11.34
C THR A 186 5.50 -16.05 -11.12
N PHE A 187 6.73 -15.56 -11.37
CA PHE A 187 7.03 -14.13 -11.26
C PHE A 187 6.18 -13.29 -12.19
N ASP A 188 5.97 -13.74 -13.43
CA ASP A 188 5.09 -13.07 -14.39
C ASP A 188 3.65 -12.97 -13.89
N GLN A 189 3.21 -13.93 -13.08
CA GLN A 189 1.90 -13.94 -12.44
C GLN A 189 1.87 -13.19 -11.10
N LEU A 190 3.01 -12.88 -10.46
CA LEU A 190 3.03 -12.10 -9.23
C LEU A 190 2.40 -10.73 -9.47
N SER A 191 2.78 -10.03 -10.54
CA SER A 191 2.26 -8.70 -10.88
C SER A 191 0.73 -8.60 -10.86
N PRO A 192 -0.02 -9.45 -11.60
CA PRO A 192 -1.48 -9.48 -11.51
C PRO A 192 -1.99 -10.08 -10.19
N ALA A 193 -1.28 -11.02 -9.57
CA ALA A 193 -1.74 -11.66 -8.34
C ALA A 193 -1.81 -10.74 -7.13
N PHE A 194 -1.05 -9.64 -7.10
CA PHE A 194 -1.20 -8.59 -6.08
C PHE A 194 -2.56 -7.85 -6.13
N SER A 195 -3.33 -8.00 -7.22
CA SER A 195 -4.72 -7.53 -7.26
C SER A 195 -5.73 -8.57 -6.75
N TRP A 196 -5.25 -9.76 -6.41
CA TRP A 196 -6.08 -10.81 -5.81
C TRP A 196 -6.13 -10.61 -4.30
N ASP A 197 -7.20 -11.08 -3.69
CA ASP A 197 -7.46 -11.00 -2.25
C ASP A 197 -6.57 -11.96 -1.42
N ASN A 198 -5.32 -12.17 -1.85
CA ASN A 198 -4.42 -13.21 -1.34
C ASN A 198 -3.09 -12.62 -0.82
N SER A 199 -2.95 -12.54 0.50
CA SER A 199 -1.74 -12.09 1.22
C SER A 199 -0.48 -12.96 1.00
N PHE A 200 -0.58 -14.06 0.25
CA PHE A 200 0.54 -14.98 0.01
C PHE A 200 1.53 -14.49 -1.06
N VAL A 201 1.13 -13.53 -1.89
CA VAL A 201 1.92 -13.01 -3.01
C VAL A 201 3.13 -12.22 -2.50
N GLU A 202 2.93 -11.40 -1.47
CA GLU A 202 3.98 -10.69 -0.73
C GLU A 202 5.02 -11.65 -0.15
N LEU A 203 4.56 -12.74 0.48
CA LEU A 203 5.43 -13.75 1.06
C LEU A 203 6.32 -14.40 0.00
N GLN A 204 5.77 -14.71 -1.17
CA GLN A 204 6.53 -15.29 -2.27
C GLN A 204 7.52 -14.27 -2.87
N GLY A 205 7.13 -12.99 -2.98
CA GLY A 205 8.01 -11.90 -3.36
C GLY A 205 9.20 -11.79 -2.40
N ARG A 206 8.91 -11.75 -1.09
CA ARG A 206 9.92 -11.75 -0.03
C ARG A 206 10.86 -12.97 -0.14
N HIS A 207 10.32 -14.17 -0.39
CA HIS A 207 11.15 -15.37 -0.61
C HIS A 207 12.13 -15.20 -1.75
N ALA A 208 11.64 -14.76 -2.89
CA ALA A 208 12.44 -14.57 -4.08
C ALA A 208 13.56 -13.55 -3.82
N PHE A 209 13.24 -12.45 -3.15
CA PHE A 209 14.23 -11.43 -2.81
C PHE A 209 15.23 -11.90 -1.74
N HIS A 210 14.78 -12.67 -0.75
CA HIS A 210 15.68 -13.30 0.23
C HIS A 210 16.69 -14.23 -0.45
N LYS A 211 16.22 -15.10 -1.37
CA LYS A 211 17.10 -15.96 -2.18
C LYS A 211 18.03 -15.17 -3.09
N PHE A 212 17.55 -14.05 -3.62
CA PHE A 212 18.38 -13.15 -4.39
C PHE A 212 19.53 -12.59 -3.54
N LEU A 213 19.25 -12.16 -2.30
CA LEU A 213 20.26 -11.71 -1.35
C LEU A 213 21.22 -12.84 -0.93
N GLU A 214 20.74 -14.06 -0.70
CA GLU A 214 21.61 -15.21 -0.40
C GLU A 214 22.59 -15.50 -1.54
N LYS A 215 22.14 -15.35 -2.80
CA LYS A 215 22.93 -15.71 -3.99
C LYS A 215 23.85 -14.60 -4.49
N TYR A 216 23.39 -13.35 -4.46
CA TYR A 216 24.06 -12.21 -5.10
C TYR A 216 24.43 -11.09 -4.12
N GLU A 217 24.03 -11.21 -2.86
CA GLU A 217 24.26 -10.24 -1.80
C GLU A 217 23.69 -8.85 -2.14
N TRP A 218 24.00 -7.87 -1.29
CA TRP A 218 23.65 -6.47 -1.52
C TRP A 218 24.34 -5.86 -2.74
N GLU A 219 25.47 -6.41 -3.15
CA GLU A 219 26.15 -5.95 -4.37
C GLU A 219 25.33 -6.29 -5.62
N GLY A 220 24.65 -7.43 -5.65
CA GLY A 220 23.67 -7.76 -6.69
C GLY A 220 22.53 -6.74 -6.77
N VAL A 221 22.01 -6.29 -5.63
CA VAL A 221 20.94 -5.27 -5.58
C VAL A 221 21.43 -3.96 -6.21
N ARG A 222 22.64 -3.51 -5.85
CA ARG A 222 23.23 -2.27 -6.39
C ARG A 222 23.44 -2.36 -7.90
N ARG A 223 23.92 -3.50 -8.41
CA ARG A 223 24.09 -3.73 -9.86
C ARG A 223 22.75 -3.68 -10.60
N VAL A 224 21.71 -4.33 -10.06
CA VAL A 224 20.36 -4.24 -10.63
C VAL A 224 19.86 -2.80 -10.65
N ILE A 225 19.90 -2.09 -9.52
CA ILE A 225 19.46 -0.68 -9.46
C ILE A 225 20.26 0.17 -10.45
N SER A 226 21.58 0.00 -10.54
CA SER A 226 22.42 0.74 -11.49
C SER A 226 22.03 0.48 -12.95
N GLY A 227 21.84 -0.78 -13.33
CA GLY A 227 21.38 -1.15 -14.67
C GLY A 227 19.99 -0.60 -14.98
N LEU A 228 19.09 -0.62 -13.98
CA LEU A 228 17.75 -0.08 -14.09
C LEU A 228 17.76 1.44 -14.30
N ARG A 229 18.61 2.18 -13.58
CA ARG A 229 18.78 3.64 -13.76
C ARG A 229 19.21 4.03 -15.17
N GLN A 230 19.83 3.12 -15.92
CA GLN A 230 20.20 3.34 -17.32
C GLN A 230 19.02 3.16 -18.29
N GLY A 231 17.81 2.91 -17.79
CA GLY A 231 16.60 2.73 -18.60
C GLY A 231 16.50 1.37 -19.31
N ARG A 232 17.25 0.36 -18.83
CA ARG A 232 17.22 -1.00 -19.40
C ARG A 232 16.05 -1.80 -18.80
N PRO A 233 15.39 -2.68 -19.59
CA PRO A 233 14.40 -3.61 -19.05
C PRO A 233 15.01 -4.54 -18.00
N PHE A 234 14.25 -4.90 -16.96
CA PHE A 234 14.78 -5.69 -15.84
C PHE A 234 15.32 -7.05 -16.26
N ARG A 235 14.64 -7.76 -17.17
CA ARG A 235 15.14 -9.06 -17.68
C ARG A 235 16.51 -8.92 -18.33
N SER A 236 16.73 -7.85 -19.09
CA SER A 236 18.02 -7.55 -19.72
C SER A 236 19.09 -7.20 -18.69
N VAL A 237 18.76 -6.37 -17.69
CA VAL A 237 19.67 -6.07 -16.58
C VAL A 237 20.07 -7.34 -15.85
N PHE A 238 19.10 -8.17 -15.49
CA PHE A 238 19.35 -9.42 -14.78
C PHE A 238 20.29 -10.35 -15.57
N MET A 239 20.01 -10.55 -16.86
CA MET A 239 20.85 -11.38 -17.72
C MET A 239 22.28 -10.82 -17.85
N LEU A 240 22.44 -9.51 -18.01
CA LEU A 240 23.75 -8.89 -18.18
C LEU A 240 24.59 -8.92 -16.88
N GLU A 241 23.97 -8.68 -15.74
CA GLU A 241 24.66 -8.58 -14.45
C GLU A 241 24.97 -9.95 -13.83
N PHE A 242 24.19 -10.99 -14.17
CA PHE A 242 24.32 -12.32 -13.55
C PHE A 242 24.59 -13.46 -14.54
N GLY A 243 24.54 -13.20 -15.85
CA GLY A 243 24.79 -14.21 -16.89
C GLY A 243 23.73 -15.31 -16.96
N VAL A 244 22.59 -15.15 -16.30
CA VAL A 244 21.50 -16.14 -16.24
C VAL A 244 20.13 -15.49 -16.51
N PRO A 245 19.21 -16.17 -17.22
CA PRO A 245 17.85 -15.69 -17.39
C PRO A 245 17.10 -15.61 -16.05
N VAL A 246 16.19 -14.64 -15.93
CA VAL A 246 15.38 -14.47 -14.70
C VAL A 246 14.48 -15.68 -14.46
N GLU A 247 14.07 -16.39 -15.51
CA GLU A 247 13.20 -17.57 -15.47
C GLU A 247 13.91 -18.78 -14.83
N LEU A 248 15.24 -18.87 -15.01
CA LEU A 248 16.03 -19.89 -14.35
C LEU A 248 16.10 -19.63 -12.85
N PHE A 249 16.37 -18.37 -12.47
CA PHE A 249 16.35 -17.95 -11.07
C PHE A 249 14.96 -18.14 -10.43
N GLN A 250 13.89 -17.79 -11.14
CA GLN A 250 12.51 -18.05 -10.71
C GLN A 250 12.29 -19.55 -10.42
N SER A 251 12.74 -20.42 -11.31
CA SER A 251 12.55 -21.87 -11.15
C SER A 251 13.26 -22.41 -9.90
N GLU A 252 14.47 -21.91 -9.62
CA GLU A 252 15.21 -22.21 -8.39
C GLU A 252 14.44 -21.73 -7.15
N CYS A 253 13.99 -20.46 -7.16
CA CYS A 253 13.22 -19.89 -6.05
C CYS A 253 11.91 -20.61 -5.78
N LEU A 254 11.14 -20.94 -6.83
CA LEU A 254 9.88 -21.66 -6.67
C LEU A 254 10.10 -23.07 -6.15
N CYS A 255 11.17 -23.76 -6.58
CA CYS A 255 11.51 -25.08 -6.07
C CYS A 255 11.79 -25.05 -4.56
N ASP A 256 12.55 -24.05 -4.08
CA ASP A 256 12.82 -23.89 -2.64
C ASP A 256 11.58 -23.44 -1.84
N PHE A 257 10.81 -22.49 -2.38
CA PHE A 257 9.57 -22.01 -1.78
C PHE A 257 8.57 -23.15 -1.59
N VAL A 258 8.37 -23.96 -2.63
CA VAL A 258 7.47 -25.11 -2.60
C VAL A 258 7.91 -26.12 -1.54
N LYS A 259 9.21 -26.38 -1.37
CA LYS A 259 9.71 -27.30 -0.34
C LYS A 259 9.55 -26.76 1.08
N SER A 260 9.66 -25.44 1.27
CA SER A 260 9.78 -24.83 2.61
C SER A 260 8.50 -24.19 3.14
N LYS A 261 7.56 -23.81 2.25
CA LYS A 261 6.34 -23.05 2.59
C LYS A 261 5.04 -23.75 2.18
N VAL A 262 5.03 -24.58 1.14
CA VAL A 262 3.78 -25.18 0.64
C VAL A 262 3.33 -26.33 1.53
N LEU A 263 2.10 -26.23 2.00
CA LEU A 263 1.56 -27.10 3.04
C LEU A 263 1.60 -28.59 2.67
N SER A 264 1.32 -28.93 1.41
CA SER A 264 1.36 -30.32 0.92
C SER A 264 2.76 -30.93 0.86
N ARG A 265 3.81 -30.11 0.94
CA ARG A 265 5.22 -30.52 0.73
C ARG A 265 6.03 -30.53 2.01
N ILE A 266 5.52 -29.92 3.08
CA ILE A 266 6.20 -29.87 4.38
C ILE A 266 5.89 -31.14 5.19
N PRO A 267 6.87 -31.72 5.92
CA PRO A 267 6.61 -32.82 6.83
C PRO A 267 5.53 -32.50 7.87
N ARG A 268 4.57 -33.42 8.06
CA ARG A 268 3.42 -33.28 8.99
C ARG A 268 3.80 -32.75 10.38
N LYS A 269 4.89 -33.26 10.97
CA LYS A 269 5.37 -32.82 12.30
C LYS A 269 5.72 -31.33 12.35
N LEU A 270 6.24 -30.78 11.26
CA LEU A 270 6.61 -29.37 11.17
C LEU A 270 5.39 -28.46 10.93
N ILE A 271 4.36 -28.96 10.24
CA ILE A 271 3.13 -28.19 9.97
C ILE A 271 2.44 -27.80 11.28
N VAL A 272 2.25 -28.74 12.20
CA VAL A 272 1.58 -28.46 13.49
C VAL A 272 2.36 -27.42 14.31
N GLY A 273 3.70 -27.53 14.35
CA GLY A 273 4.56 -26.57 15.03
C GLY A 273 4.42 -25.16 14.44
N LYS A 274 4.48 -25.04 13.12
CA LYS A 274 4.29 -23.78 12.40
C LYS A 274 2.90 -23.18 12.61
N LEU A 275 1.84 -23.98 12.48
CA LEU A 275 0.47 -23.53 12.73
C LEU A 275 0.28 -23.04 14.17
N ARG A 276 0.86 -23.73 15.15
CA ARG A 276 0.81 -23.30 16.55
C ARG A 276 1.50 -21.96 16.75
N TRP A 277 2.66 -21.77 16.12
CA TRP A 277 3.34 -20.48 16.13
C TRP A 277 2.46 -19.40 15.48
N LEU A 278 1.89 -19.67 14.29
CA LEU A 278 1.02 -18.74 13.58
C LEU A 278 -0.21 -18.37 14.41
N ALA A 279 -0.88 -19.33 15.04
CA ALA A 279 -2.01 -19.11 15.95
C ALA A 279 -1.69 -18.17 17.12
N GLY A 280 -0.45 -18.23 17.61
CA GLY A 280 0.04 -17.34 18.66
C GLY A 280 0.28 -15.90 18.19
N ASN A 281 0.69 -15.72 16.94
CA ASN A 281 1.34 -14.51 16.44
C ASN A 281 0.66 -13.85 15.22
N ARG A 282 -0.39 -14.46 14.65
CA ARG A 282 -1.09 -13.99 13.44
C ARG A 282 -2.60 -13.89 13.68
N PRO A 283 -3.31 -13.06 12.90
CA PRO A 283 -4.75 -12.92 13.03
C PRO A 283 -5.50 -14.21 12.67
N PRO A 284 -6.64 -14.49 13.34
CA PRO A 284 -7.46 -15.66 13.05
C PRO A 284 -7.89 -15.79 11.59
N SER A 285 -8.14 -14.66 10.91
CA SER A 285 -8.55 -14.62 9.50
C SER A 285 -7.53 -15.28 8.57
N GLU A 286 -6.23 -15.17 8.87
CA GLU A 286 -5.16 -15.80 8.10
C GLU A 286 -4.92 -17.25 8.51
N VAL A 287 -4.97 -17.55 9.82
CA VAL A 287 -4.56 -18.85 10.36
C VAL A 287 -5.66 -19.91 10.19
N LEU A 288 -6.93 -19.55 10.39
CA LEU A 288 -8.05 -20.50 10.33
C LEU A 288 -8.19 -21.18 8.95
N PRO A 289 -8.10 -20.47 7.80
CA PRO A 289 -8.09 -21.13 6.50
C PRO A 289 -6.94 -22.15 6.34
N LEU A 290 -5.76 -21.85 6.87
CA LEU A 290 -4.60 -22.74 6.84
C LEU A 290 -4.82 -23.99 7.70
N ILE A 291 -5.35 -23.84 8.91
CA ILE A 291 -5.70 -24.98 9.78
C ILE A 291 -6.72 -25.88 9.08
N ARG A 292 -7.80 -25.31 8.55
CA ARG A 292 -8.86 -26.05 7.87
C ARG A 292 -8.37 -26.83 6.65
N LYS A 293 -7.51 -26.22 5.83
CA LYS A 293 -6.90 -26.94 4.70
C LYS A 293 -5.88 -27.99 5.16
N SER A 294 -5.22 -27.77 6.29
CA SER A 294 -4.34 -28.77 6.91
C SER A 294 -5.11 -29.98 7.41
N GLU A 295 -6.31 -29.81 7.96
CA GLU A 295 -7.19 -30.93 8.37
C GLU A 295 -7.56 -31.82 7.17
N ILE A 296 -7.82 -31.22 6.01
CA ILE A 296 -8.12 -31.96 4.78
C ILE A 296 -6.92 -32.80 4.36
N LEU A 297 -5.70 -32.24 4.45
CA LEU A 297 -4.48 -32.89 3.98
C LEU A 297 -3.91 -33.92 4.96
N LEU A 298 -4.00 -33.65 6.27
CA LEU A 298 -3.39 -34.47 7.31
C LEU A 298 -4.39 -35.42 7.99
N GLY A 299 -5.67 -35.31 7.65
CA GLY A 299 -6.79 -35.92 8.35
C GLY A 299 -7.20 -35.13 9.60
N LYS A 300 -8.30 -35.54 10.25
CA LYS A 300 -8.69 -34.95 11.54
C LYS A 300 -7.65 -35.31 12.60
N ILE A 301 -6.97 -34.29 13.12
CA ILE A 301 -6.01 -34.43 14.21
C ILE A 301 -6.54 -33.63 15.38
N GLN A 302 -6.61 -34.26 16.55
CA GLN A 302 -7.05 -33.63 17.79
C GLN A 302 -6.26 -32.35 18.12
N GLU A 303 -4.99 -32.30 17.73
CA GLU A 303 -4.12 -31.13 17.89
C GLU A 303 -4.56 -29.92 17.04
N LEU A 304 -5.04 -30.14 15.81
CA LEU A 304 -5.55 -29.07 14.95
C LEU A 304 -6.90 -28.57 15.43
N GLU A 305 -7.77 -29.47 15.90
CA GLU A 305 -9.05 -29.10 16.51
C GLU A 305 -8.86 -28.30 17.81
N SER A 306 -7.88 -28.68 18.64
CA SER A 306 -7.50 -27.91 19.84
C SER A 306 -6.99 -26.52 19.46
N LEU A 307 -6.16 -26.43 18.42
CA LEU A 307 -5.58 -25.16 17.98
C LEU A 307 -6.63 -24.22 17.37
N GLU A 308 -7.53 -24.73 16.52
CA GLU A 308 -8.65 -23.94 15.98
C GLU A 308 -9.50 -23.38 17.13
N ARG A 309 -9.79 -24.21 18.14
CA ARG A 309 -10.53 -23.81 19.34
C ARG A 309 -9.81 -22.71 20.13
N GLU A 310 -8.52 -22.86 20.40
CA GLU A 310 -7.70 -21.88 21.13
C GLU A 310 -7.71 -20.51 20.44
N ILE A 311 -7.60 -20.47 19.11
CA ILE A 311 -7.66 -19.23 18.33
C ILE A 311 -9.01 -18.53 18.52
N TYR A 312 -10.12 -19.26 18.41
CA TYR A 312 -11.45 -18.70 18.60
C TYR A 312 -11.64 -18.18 20.03
N GLU A 313 -11.25 -18.94 21.04
CA GLU A 313 -11.37 -18.51 22.44
C GLU A 313 -10.54 -17.25 22.72
N LYS A 314 -9.31 -17.17 22.19
CA LYS A 314 -8.46 -15.98 22.31
C LYS A 314 -9.13 -14.75 21.68
N LYS A 315 -9.67 -14.88 20.46
CA LYS A 315 -10.33 -13.76 19.77
C LYS A 315 -11.62 -13.32 20.46
N ILE A 316 -12.42 -14.26 20.96
CA ILE A 316 -13.62 -13.96 21.76
C ILE A 316 -13.24 -13.14 22.98
N ARG A 317 -12.24 -13.59 23.76
CA ARG A 317 -11.74 -12.85 24.93
C ARG A 317 -11.20 -11.48 24.57
N GLN A 318 -10.48 -11.35 23.46
CA GLN A 318 -10.01 -10.06 22.96
C GLN A 318 -11.19 -9.13 22.67
N CYS A 319 -12.18 -9.56 21.89
CA CYS A 319 -13.38 -8.77 21.58
C CYS A 319 -14.14 -8.35 22.85
N LEU A 320 -14.23 -9.23 23.85
CA LEU A 320 -14.84 -8.89 25.14
C LEU A 320 -14.04 -7.83 25.90
N SER A 321 -12.71 -7.91 25.90
CA SER A 321 -11.84 -6.93 26.58
C SER A 321 -11.95 -5.52 25.99
N ILE A 322 -12.20 -5.41 24.68
CA ILE A 322 -12.41 -4.14 23.97
C ILE A 322 -13.89 -3.72 23.92
N LYS A 323 -14.79 -4.40 24.65
CA LYS A 323 -16.24 -4.14 24.65
C LYS A 323 -16.91 -4.21 23.26
N HIS A 324 -16.49 -5.17 22.42
CA HIS A 324 -17.13 -5.50 21.13
C HIS A 324 -17.91 -6.84 21.20
N PRO A 325 -19.05 -6.90 21.91
CA PRO A 325 -19.76 -8.14 22.17
C PRO A 325 -20.39 -8.77 20.91
N ASN A 326 -20.75 -7.98 19.90
CA ASN A 326 -21.31 -8.48 18.64
C ASN A 326 -20.28 -9.29 17.84
N GLU A 327 -19.04 -8.82 17.81
CA GLU A 327 -17.94 -9.55 17.18
C GLU A 327 -17.62 -10.83 17.97
N ALA A 328 -17.63 -10.75 19.31
CA ALA A 328 -17.47 -11.92 20.18
C ALA A 328 -18.57 -12.97 19.94
N LEU A 329 -19.83 -12.56 19.75
CA LEU A 329 -20.94 -13.45 19.39
C LEU A 329 -20.74 -14.10 18.01
N PHE A 330 -20.26 -13.34 17.03
CA PHE A 330 -19.92 -13.88 15.72
C PHE A 330 -18.88 -15.00 15.85
N TRP A 331 -17.76 -14.76 16.54
CA TRP A 331 -16.72 -15.77 16.76
C TRP A 331 -17.23 -16.98 17.57
N LEU A 332 -18.06 -16.76 18.59
CA LEU A 332 -18.71 -17.82 19.37
C LEU A 332 -19.66 -18.68 18.52
N SER A 333 -20.33 -18.10 17.53
CA SER A 333 -21.18 -18.85 16.61
C SER A 333 -20.36 -19.79 15.71
N GLN A 334 -19.15 -19.37 15.30
CA GLN A 334 -18.26 -20.18 14.47
C GLN A 334 -17.74 -21.40 15.23
N ILE A 335 -17.29 -21.22 16.47
CA ILE A 335 -16.76 -22.32 17.31
C ILE A 335 -17.87 -23.35 17.67
N ARG A 336 -19.11 -22.87 17.91
CA ARG A 336 -20.27 -23.74 18.21
C ARG A 336 -20.68 -24.65 17.06
N ARG A 337 -20.51 -24.20 15.82
CA ARG A 337 -20.85 -25.03 14.64
C ARG A 337 -19.95 -26.25 14.50
N ARG A 338 -18.78 -26.27 15.15
CA ARG A 338 -17.75 -27.31 15.00
C ARG A 338 -17.46 -28.12 16.26
N HIS A 339 -17.59 -27.54 17.44
CA HIS A 339 -17.21 -28.19 18.70
C HIS A 339 -18.40 -28.45 19.63
N ASN A 340 -18.30 -29.52 20.42
CA ASN A 340 -19.34 -29.93 21.36
C ASN A 340 -19.67 -28.84 22.41
N HIS A 341 -20.97 -28.64 22.62
CA HIS A 341 -21.57 -27.52 23.35
C HIS A 341 -21.15 -27.39 24.83
N THR A 342 -20.80 -28.49 25.51
CA THR A 342 -20.61 -28.52 26.96
C THR A 342 -19.44 -27.67 27.45
N SER A 343 -18.39 -27.54 26.65
CA SER A 343 -17.19 -26.77 27.03
C SER A 343 -17.29 -25.25 26.77
N LEU A 344 -18.35 -24.80 26.08
CA LEU A 344 -18.55 -23.40 25.67
C LEU A 344 -19.62 -22.66 26.50
N VAL A 345 -20.18 -23.31 27.51
CA VAL A 345 -21.29 -22.78 28.31
C VAL A 345 -20.86 -21.55 29.12
N SER A 346 -19.69 -21.59 29.76
CA SER A 346 -19.14 -20.46 30.52
C SER A 346 -18.83 -19.26 29.62
N LEU A 347 -18.14 -19.50 28.49
CA LEU A 347 -17.78 -18.46 27.53
C LEU A 347 -19.02 -17.82 26.89
N SER A 348 -20.06 -18.62 26.61
CA SER A 348 -21.33 -18.09 26.10
C SER A 348 -22.09 -17.25 27.12
N LYS A 349 -21.95 -17.55 28.41
CA LYS A 349 -22.56 -16.75 29.47
C LYS A 349 -21.84 -15.40 29.56
N GLU A 350 -20.51 -15.42 29.58
CA GLU A 350 -19.66 -14.22 29.62
C GLU A 350 -19.96 -13.24 28.46
N VAL A 351 -20.06 -13.75 27.23
CA VAL A 351 -20.38 -12.93 26.05
C VAL A 351 -21.77 -12.30 26.15
N LYS A 352 -22.77 -13.04 26.66
CA LYS A 352 -24.14 -12.52 26.83
C LYS A 352 -24.20 -11.46 27.93
N ASP A 353 -23.52 -11.69 29.04
CA ASP A 353 -23.47 -10.76 30.17
C ASP A 353 -22.81 -9.43 29.74
N THR A 354 -21.73 -9.48 28.96
CA THR A 354 -21.08 -8.27 28.39
C THR A 354 -21.95 -7.58 27.33
N ALA A 355 -22.63 -8.34 26.44
CA ALA A 355 -23.53 -7.76 25.45
C ALA A 355 -24.67 -6.98 26.12
N GLN A 356 -25.28 -7.57 27.15
CA GLN A 356 -26.36 -6.95 27.92
C GLN A 356 -25.88 -5.72 28.69
N PHE A 357 -24.65 -5.72 29.19
CA PHE A 357 -24.03 -4.55 29.82
C PHE A 357 -23.82 -3.40 28.81
N CYS A 358 -23.25 -3.69 27.64
CA CYS A 358 -23.01 -2.69 26.59
C CYS A 358 -24.31 -2.13 25.98
N GLU A 359 -25.35 -2.94 25.78
CA GLU A 359 -26.66 -2.44 25.31
C GLU A 359 -27.30 -1.44 26.29
N ASN A 360 -27.03 -1.58 27.59
CA ASN A 360 -27.53 -0.68 28.62
C ASN A 360 -26.67 0.59 28.79
N GLU A 361 -25.44 0.63 28.26
CA GLU A 361 -24.51 1.76 28.36
C GLU A 361 -24.52 2.70 27.14
N ILE A 362 -25.23 2.41 26.04
CA ILE A 362 -25.19 3.26 24.84
C ILE A 362 -26.22 4.40 24.95
N PRO A 363 -25.81 5.68 25.12
CA PRO A 363 -26.67 6.79 24.74
C PRO A 363 -26.85 6.73 23.23
N ARG A 364 -28.11 6.80 22.76
CA ARG A 364 -28.44 6.89 21.33
C ARG A 364 -27.67 8.05 20.72
N VAL A 365 -26.60 7.75 19.98
CA VAL A 365 -25.91 8.72 19.15
C VAL A 365 -26.91 9.18 18.09
N GLN A 366 -27.38 10.42 18.25
CA GLN A 366 -28.16 11.12 17.24
C GLN A 366 -27.39 11.08 15.93
N GLN A 367 -28.02 10.56 14.89
CA GLN A 367 -27.62 10.81 13.51
C GLN A 367 -27.59 12.31 13.29
N PHE A 368 -26.40 12.91 13.35
CA PHE A 368 -26.17 14.26 12.86
C PHE A 368 -26.26 14.20 11.33
N ARG A 369 -27.48 14.40 10.83
CA ARG A 369 -27.70 14.76 9.45
C ARG A 369 -27.09 16.15 9.23
N GLU A 370 -26.10 16.18 8.36
CA GLU A 370 -25.39 17.37 7.91
C GLU A 370 -26.36 18.47 7.48
N ARG A 371 -26.10 19.67 7.99
CA ARG A 371 -26.65 20.92 7.48
C ARG A 371 -25.49 21.86 7.21
N ILE A 372 -24.81 21.66 6.09
CA ILE A 372 -23.88 22.65 5.53
C ILE A 372 -24.27 22.89 4.07
N TYR A 373 -25.28 23.74 3.88
CA TYR A 373 -25.58 24.31 2.56
C TYR A 373 -24.91 25.68 2.43
N GLY A 374 -24.11 25.84 1.38
CA GLY A 374 -23.98 27.13 0.68
C GLY A 374 -22.60 27.79 0.65
N PHE A 375 -21.88 27.84 1.77
CA PHE A 375 -20.69 28.71 1.87
C PHE A 375 -19.45 28.22 1.08
N PRO A 376 -19.10 26.92 1.07
CA PRO A 376 -17.91 26.42 0.34
C PRO A 376 -18.04 26.51 -1.19
N HIS A 377 -19.27 26.46 -1.71
CA HIS A 377 -19.51 26.53 -3.15
C HIS A 377 -19.32 27.94 -3.72
N ILE A 378 -19.64 28.97 -2.92
CA ILE A 378 -19.47 30.38 -3.31
C ILE A 378 -17.99 30.75 -3.32
N THR A 379 -17.23 30.34 -2.31
CA THR A 379 -15.77 30.57 -2.28
C THR A 379 -15.06 29.81 -3.38
N ALA A 380 -15.42 28.55 -3.66
CA ALA A 380 -14.88 27.80 -4.79
C ALA A 380 -15.24 28.41 -6.15
N PHE A 381 -16.44 28.97 -6.31
CA PHE A 381 -16.84 29.68 -7.53
C PHE A 381 -16.07 31.00 -7.72
N ILE A 382 -15.89 31.78 -6.64
CA ILE A 382 -15.12 33.03 -6.66
C ILE A 382 -13.64 32.76 -6.96
N LEU A 383 -13.04 31.73 -6.34
CA LEU A 383 -11.66 31.31 -6.62
C LEU A 383 -11.51 30.79 -8.05
N GLY A 384 -12.43 29.94 -8.52
CA GLY A 384 -12.43 29.42 -9.87
C GLY A 384 -12.59 30.52 -10.93
N TYR A 385 -13.49 31.48 -10.70
CA TYR A 385 -13.69 32.63 -11.58
C TYR A 385 -12.50 33.60 -11.52
N GLY A 386 -11.92 33.82 -10.33
CA GLY A 386 -10.72 34.61 -10.11
C GLY A 386 -9.51 34.03 -10.86
N LEU A 387 -9.29 32.71 -10.75
CA LEU A 387 -8.25 32.00 -11.49
C LEU A 387 -8.49 32.04 -13.00
N LEU A 388 -9.73 31.91 -13.46
CA LEU A 388 -10.07 31.99 -14.89
C LEU A 388 -9.87 33.41 -15.45
N SER A 389 -10.22 34.44 -14.67
CA SER A 389 -10.02 35.86 -15.01
C SER A 389 -8.54 36.21 -15.01
N MET A 390 -7.80 35.77 -14.00
CA MET A 390 -6.34 35.91 -13.91
C MET A 390 -5.67 35.20 -15.09
N TYR A 391 -6.06 33.97 -15.40
CA TYR A 391 -5.58 33.23 -16.57
C TYR A 391 -5.89 33.96 -17.88
N ARG A 392 -7.09 34.54 -18.06
CA ARG A 392 -7.42 35.33 -19.26
C ARG A 392 -6.55 36.59 -19.37
N ARG A 393 -6.32 37.30 -18.26
CA ARG A 393 -5.44 38.49 -18.21
C ARG A 393 -3.99 38.11 -18.47
N LEU A 394 -3.48 37.08 -17.79
CA LEU A 394 -2.13 36.55 -17.99
C LEU A 394 -1.96 36.06 -19.42
N ARG A 395 -2.92 35.32 -19.98
CA ARG A 395 -2.89 34.84 -21.37
C ARG A 395 -2.83 35.99 -22.37
N THR A 396 -3.54 37.09 -22.12
CA THR A 396 -3.51 38.27 -23.00
C THR A 396 -2.17 39.02 -22.86
N ALA A 397 -1.67 39.16 -21.63
CA ALA A 397 -0.37 39.77 -21.35
C ALA A 397 0.78 38.94 -21.94
N VAL A 398 0.77 37.62 -21.71
CA VAL A 398 1.69 36.64 -22.29
C VAL A 398 1.55 36.60 -23.80
N LYS A 399 0.34 36.68 -24.39
CA LYS A 399 0.19 36.82 -25.85
C LYS A 399 0.84 38.10 -26.37
N LYS A 400 0.60 39.25 -25.74
CA LYS A 400 1.20 40.53 -26.16
C LYS A 400 2.71 40.52 -25.98
N TRP A 401 3.19 39.96 -24.88
CA TRP A 401 4.61 39.85 -24.55
C TRP A 401 5.33 38.84 -25.46
N ALA A 402 4.75 37.66 -25.65
CA ALA A 402 5.23 36.66 -26.60
C ALA A 402 5.19 37.20 -28.03
N TRP A 403 4.13 37.90 -28.46
CA TRP A 403 4.06 38.51 -29.80
C TRP A 403 5.17 39.57 -29.98
N LYS A 404 5.42 40.39 -28.97
CA LYS A 404 6.51 41.38 -28.95
C LYS A 404 7.91 40.74 -28.94
N ALA A 405 8.06 39.59 -28.28
CA ALA A 405 9.30 38.80 -28.25
C ALA A 405 9.47 37.91 -29.50
N TRP A 406 8.40 37.60 -30.22
CA TRP A 406 8.40 36.79 -31.44
C TRP A 406 8.57 37.61 -32.71
N HIS A 407 8.70 38.95 -32.61
CA HIS A 407 8.96 39.81 -33.76
C HIS A 407 10.37 39.57 -34.34
N PRO A 408 10.51 39.31 -35.66
CA PRO A 408 11.77 38.94 -36.32
C PRO A 408 12.92 39.93 -36.11
N ASP A 409 12.62 41.21 -35.91
CA ASP A 409 13.59 42.30 -36.09
C ASP A 409 14.40 42.66 -34.83
N LYS A 410 14.36 41.84 -33.77
CA LYS A 410 15.15 42.05 -32.56
C LYS A 410 15.92 40.79 -32.18
N GLU A 411 17.24 40.90 -32.05
CA GLU A 411 18.14 39.81 -31.61
C GLU A 411 17.72 39.19 -30.27
N SER A 412 17.10 39.98 -29.38
CA SER A 412 16.54 39.50 -28.11
C SER A 412 15.36 38.53 -28.27
N GLY A 413 14.74 38.46 -29.46
CA GLY A 413 13.68 37.50 -29.77
C GLY A 413 14.18 36.10 -30.12
N LEU A 414 15.44 35.95 -30.57
CA LEU A 414 16.00 34.66 -30.95
C LEU A 414 16.21 33.76 -29.72
N GLY A 415 16.81 34.30 -28.66
CA GLY A 415 17.02 33.58 -27.39
C GLY A 415 15.72 33.18 -26.71
N PHE A 416 14.68 34.03 -26.78
CA PHE A 416 13.35 33.70 -26.28
C PHE A 416 12.68 32.59 -27.07
N ARG A 417 12.76 32.60 -28.41
CA ARG A 417 12.22 31.52 -29.26
C ARG A 417 12.89 30.19 -28.96
N TRP A 418 14.21 30.16 -28.86
CA TRP A 418 14.94 28.94 -28.50
C TRP A 418 14.70 28.50 -27.06
N GLY A 419 14.55 29.44 -26.11
CA GLY A 419 14.16 29.13 -24.74
C GLY A 419 12.75 28.56 -24.64
N MET A 420 11.79 29.10 -25.40
CA MET A 420 10.43 28.58 -25.47
C MET A 420 10.36 27.24 -26.19
N VAL A 421 11.14 27.04 -27.26
CA VAL A 421 11.29 25.72 -27.91
C VAL A 421 11.95 24.74 -26.95
N ALA A 422 12.95 25.13 -26.16
CA ALA A 422 13.55 24.26 -25.16
C ALA A 422 12.56 23.92 -24.03
N ILE A 423 11.82 24.89 -23.49
CA ILE A 423 10.80 24.66 -22.45
C ILE A 423 9.64 23.83 -22.98
N PHE A 424 9.17 24.10 -24.21
CA PHE A 424 8.13 23.29 -24.82
C PHE A 424 8.65 21.92 -25.21
N CYS A 425 9.83 21.75 -25.81
CA CYS A 425 10.35 20.43 -26.14
C CYS A 425 10.66 19.62 -24.88
N LEU A 426 11.31 20.20 -23.87
CA LEU A 426 11.61 19.51 -22.61
C LEU A 426 10.35 19.27 -21.78
N GLY A 427 9.47 20.27 -21.67
CA GLY A 427 8.21 20.18 -20.93
C GLY A 427 7.17 19.31 -21.62
N TRP A 428 7.08 19.33 -22.95
CA TRP A 428 6.23 18.45 -23.75
C TRP A 428 6.80 17.04 -23.80
N GLN A 429 8.12 16.86 -23.84
CA GLN A 429 8.74 15.54 -23.69
C GLN A 429 8.48 14.99 -22.29
N TRP A 430 8.54 15.81 -21.24
CA TRP A 430 8.14 15.43 -19.88
C TRP A 430 6.64 15.10 -19.78
N PHE A 431 5.78 15.94 -20.37
CA PHE A 431 4.33 15.78 -20.32
C PHE A 431 3.82 14.61 -21.17
N ILE A 432 4.39 14.40 -22.37
CA ILE A 432 4.13 13.23 -23.22
C ILE A 432 4.68 11.97 -22.55
N ARG A 433 5.87 12.01 -21.94
CA ARG A 433 6.39 10.88 -21.16
C ARG A 433 5.49 10.57 -19.97
N PHE A 434 5.03 11.59 -19.25
CA PHE A 434 4.06 11.41 -18.18
C PHE A 434 2.76 10.78 -18.72
N LEU A 435 2.15 11.33 -19.77
CA LEU A 435 0.92 10.79 -20.38
C LEU A 435 1.08 9.36 -20.95
N LEU A 436 2.21 9.05 -21.59
CA LEU A 436 2.51 7.72 -22.13
C LEU A 436 2.79 6.69 -21.02
N ILE A 437 3.33 7.11 -19.87
CA ILE A 437 3.73 6.19 -18.79
C ILE A 437 2.60 6.00 -17.78
N SER A 438 1.88 7.06 -17.40
CA SER A 438 0.78 6.98 -16.42
C SER A 438 -0.59 6.77 -17.05
N GLY A 439 -0.78 7.12 -18.32
CA GLY A 439 -2.06 6.99 -19.02
C GLY A 439 -2.20 5.71 -19.83
N ILE A 440 -1.17 5.34 -20.62
CA ILE A 440 -1.34 4.34 -21.69
C ILE A 440 -1.32 2.88 -21.21
N PRO A 441 -0.49 2.44 -20.24
CA PRO A 441 -0.55 1.07 -19.69
C PRO A 441 -1.87 0.81 -18.95
N TYR A 442 -2.36 1.79 -18.19
CA TYR A 442 -3.61 1.69 -17.45
C TYR A 442 -4.85 1.73 -18.36
N TYR A 443 -4.83 2.53 -19.44
CA TYR A 443 -5.97 2.63 -20.36
C TYR A 443 -6.04 1.48 -21.37
N LEU A 444 -4.90 0.99 -21.89
CA LEU A 444 -4.88 -0.20 -22.76
C LEU A 444 -5.18 -1.49 -21.98
N GLY A 445 -4.70 -1.60 -20.74
CA GLY A 445 -5.08 -2.72 -19.85
C GLY A 445 -6.60 -2.77 -19.62
N TYR A 446 -7.22 -1.62 -19.33
CA TYR A 446 -8.67 -1.54 -19.11
C TYR A 446 -9.51 -1.73 -20.39
N ALA A 447 -9.05 -1.19 -21.53
CA ALA A 447 -9.76 -1.31 -22.80
C ALA A 447 -9.66 -2.71 -23.43
N LEU A 448 -8.55 -3.43 -23.21
CA LEU A 448 -8.36 -4.80 -23.71
C LEU A 448 -9.00 -5.85 -22.80
N TRP A 449 -9.10 -5.60 -21.48
CA TRP A 449 -9.82 -6.52 -20.57
C TRP A 449 -11.35 -6.33 -20.57
N GLY A 450 -11.85 -5.12 -20.80
CA GLY A 450 -13.30 -4.85 -20.89
C GLY A 450 -14.02 -5.55 -22.06
N HIS A 451 -13.29 -6.21 -22.96
CA HIS A 451 -13.85 -6.95 -24.10
C HIS A 451 -13.61 -8.47 -24.08
N CYS A 452 -12.96 -9.01 -23.05
CA CYS A 452 -12.77 -10.47 -22.93
C CYS A 452 -13.54 -11.11 -21.76
N GLY A 453 -14.52 -10.40 -21.20
CA GLY A 453 -15.28 -10.82 -20.02
C GLY A 453 -16.76 -11.08 -20.27
N GLY A 454 -17.06 -12.15 -21.01
CA GLY A 454 -18.25 -13.00 -20.77
C GLY A 454 -19.25 -13.14 -21.93
N PRO A 455 -19.97 -14.28 -22.02
CA PRO A 455 -19.63 -15.64 -21.59
C PRO A 455 -18.77 -16.41 -22.60
#